data_AF-A0A7S4PHK9-F1
#
_entry.id   AF-A0A7S4PHK9-F1
#
_cell.length_a   1.000
_cell.length_b   1.000
_cell.length_c   1.000
_cell.angle_alpha   90.00
_cell.angle_beta   90.00
_cell.angle_gamma   90.00
#
_symmetry.space_group_name_H-M   'P 1'
#
loop_
_entity.id
_entity.type
_entity.pdbx_description
1 polymer ?
#
loop_
_entity_poly.entity_id
_entity_poly.type
_entity_poly.pdbx_seq_one_letter_code
_entity_poly.pdbx_strand_id
1 'polypeptide(L)'
;KSGFVGGNGTETSPFGDFQTAFNAAKSNDTILAAPGVYPSKSNAGLMMSFQTKFAMNFTSSSTTNEMIVIDFSDDEDAPPFLTLLPANDKRGYTVNMTHFKFTNQNTGNVLAFQHSVIIMKTCLFEKNSVL
;
A
#
# COMPACT_ATOMS: atom_id res chain seq x y z
N LYS A 1 -12.17 -2.63 -5.19
CA LYS A 1 -13.25 -2.92 -4.20
C LYS A 1 -13.50 -1.67 -3.37
N SER A 2 -14.75 -1.23 -3.22
CA SER A 2 -15.06 -0.03 -2.43
C SER A 2 -15.41 -0.43 -1.00
N GLY A 3 -14.57 -0.09 -0.02
CA GLY A 3 -15.07 0.07 1.34
C GLY A 3 -16.00 1.28 1.41
N PHE A 4 -16.49 1.59 2.60
CA PHE A 4 -17.41 2.72 2.79
C PHE A 4 -16.63 4.02 3.02
N VAL A 5 -17.02 5.10 2.34
CA VAL A 5 -16.52 6.45 2.66
C VAL A 5 -17.03 6.81 4.06
N GLY A 6 -16.14 6.86 5.05
CA GLY A 6 -16.50 7.00 6.47
C GLY A 6 -16.53 5.69 7.26
N GLY A 7 -16.07 4.58 6.68
CA GLY A 7 -15.80 3.36 7.44
C GLY A 7 -14.80 3.61 8.55
N ASN A 8 -14.91 2.86 9.65
CA ASN A 8 -14.06 3.05 10.84
C ASN A 8 -12.92 2.02 10.94
N GLY A 9 -12.75 1.18 9.91
CA GLY A 9 -11.68 0.18 9.86
C GLY A 9 -12.00 -1.15 10.55
N THR A 10 -13.23 -1.31 11.05
CA THR A 10 -13.71 -2.61 11.56
C THR A 10 -14.09 -3.55 10.40
N GLU A 11 -14.15 -4.85 10.65
CA GLU A 11 -14.56 -5.84 9.66
C GLU A 11 -15.96 -5.56 9.08
N THR A 12 -16.88 -5.08 9.92
CA THR A 12 -18.26 -4.73 9.52
C THR A 12 -18.38 -3.33 8.90
N SER A 13 -17.34 -2.50 8.99
CA SER A 13 -17.32 -1.14 8.44
C SER A 13 -15.89 -0.75 8.00
N PRO A 14 -15.38 -1.40 6.93
CA PRO A 14 -14.01 -1.20 6.47
C PRO A 14 -13.82 0.17 5.82
N PHE A 15 -12.58 0.67 5.86
CA PHE A 15 -12.19 1.89 5.16
C PHE A 15 -12.43 1.80 3.65
N GLY A 16 -12.81 2.93 3.04
CA GLY A 16 -13.08 3.07 1.61
C GLY A 16 -11.87 2.98 0.71
N ASP A 17 -10.71 3.39 1.22
CA ASP A 17 -9.44 3.48 0.50
C ASP A 17 -8.27 3.17 1.45
N PHE A 18 -7.10 2.91 0.86
CA PHE A 18 -5.90 2.61 1.63
C PHE A 18 -5.33 3.85 2.34
N GLN A 19 -5.42 5.05 1.76
CA GLN A 19 -4.85 6.24 2.40
C GLN A 19 -5.47 6.53 3.77
N THR A 20 -6.79 6.35 3.90
CA THR A 20 -7.52 6.47 5.16
C THR A 20 -7.04 5.44 6.18
N ALA A 21 -6.84 4.19 5.75
CA ALA A 21 -6.31 3.14 6.61
C ALA A 21 -4.88 3.45 7.09
N PHE A 22 -4.01 3.93 6.19
CA PHE A 22 -2.64 4.34 6.51
C PHE A 22 -2.61 5.53 7.48
N ASN A 23 -3.49 6.51 7.29
CA ASN A 23 -3.60 7.68 8.17
C ASN A 23 -4.09 7.31 9.58
N ALA A 24 -4.94 6.29 9.70
CA ALA A 24 -5.47 5.82 10.98
C ALA A 24 -4.49 4.90 11.73
N ALA A 25 -3.62 4.19 10.99
CA ALA A 25 -2.68 3.22 11.54
C ALA A 25 -1.60 3.88 12.42
N LYS A 26 -1.23 3.17 13.48
CA LYS A 26 -0.10 3.49 14.36
C LYS A 26 1.04 2.51 14.14
N SER A 27 2.20 2.85 14.69
CA SER A 27 3.37 1.97 14.62
C SER A 27 3.06 0.61 15.27
N ASN A 28 3.41 -0.45 14.54
CA ASN A 28 3.14 -1.87 14.77
C ASN A 28 1.71 -2.35 14.47
N ASP A 29 0.85 -1.50 13.92
CA ASP A 29 -0.46 -1.95 13.43
C ASP A 29 -0.33 -2.82 12.17
N THR A 30 -1.41 -3.58 11.91
CA THR A 30 -1.57 -4.36 10.69
C THR A 30 -2.79 -3.88 9.93
N ILE A 31 -2.60 -3.50 8.67
CA ILE A 31 -3.69 -3.24 7.73
C ILE A 31 -4.00 -4.55 7.01
N LEU A 32 -5.25 -4.99 7.12
CA LEU A 32 -5.81 -6.10 6.36
C LEU A 32 -6.64 -5.54 5.22
N ALA A 33 -6.35 -5.96 3.99
CA ALA A 33 -7.19 -5.65 2.83
C ALA A 33 -7.76 -6.93 2.23
N ALA A 34 -9.04 -6.88 1.85
CA ALA A 34 -9.66 -7.99 1.16
C ALA A 34 -8.92 -8.28 -0.16
N PRO A 35 -8.69 -9.54 -0.52
CA PRO A 35 -8.11 -9.87 -1.82
C PRO A 35 -9.00 -9.36 -2.96
N GLY A 36 -8.39 -9.02 -4.09
CA GLY A 36 -9.10 -8.53 -5.27
C GLY A 36 -8.39 -7.40 -5.98
N VAL A 37 -9.06 -6.84 -7.00
CA VAL A 37 -8.51 -5.78 -7.85
C VAL A 37 -8.88 -4.40 -7.31
N TYR A 38 -7.86 -3.55 -7.20
CA TYR A 38 -7.90 -2.17 -6.77
C TYR A 38 -7.33 -1.28 -7.87
N PRO A 39 -8.17 -0.49 -8.55
CA PRO A 39 -7.73 0.48 -9.56
C PRO A 39 -6.84 1.54 -8.92
N SER A 40 -5.77 1.92 -9.61
CA SER A 40 -4.73 2.80 -9.08
C SER A 40 -5.26 4.21 -8.82
N LYS A 41 -6.18 4.71 -9.67
CA LYS A 41 -6.73 6.06 -9.57
C LYS A 41 -7.34 6.40 -8.20
N SER A 42 -7.79 5.40 -7.45
CA SER A 42 -8.36 5.58 -6.10
C SER A 42 -7.54 4.96 -4.98
N ASN A 43 -6.49 4.19 -5.29
CA ASN A 43 -5.79 3.36 -4.30
C ASN A 43 -4.26 3.45 -4.36
N ALA A 44 -3.69 4.13 -5.35
CA ALA A 44 -2.26 4.41 -5.46
C ALA A 44 -1.93 5.82 -4.93
N GLY A 45 -0.66 6.22 -5.04
CA GLY A 45 -0.20 7.52 -4.56
C GLY A 45 -0.16 7.63 -3.04
N LEU A 46 -0.02 6.50 -2.34
CA LEU A 46 0.02 6.49 -0.89
C LEU A 46 1.29 7.17 -0.40
N MET A 47 1.12 8.19 0.44
CA MET A 47 2.23 8.96 0.99
C MET A 47 2.31 8.75 2.49
N MET A 48 3.46 8.27 2.96
CA MET A 48 3.76 8.16 4.39
C MET A 48 4.78 9.23 4.78
N SER A 49 4.36 10.12 5.69
CA SER A 49 5.24 11.11 6.34
C SER A 49 4.91 11.16 7.83
N PHE A 50 5.54 10.30 8.63
CA PHE A 50 5.38 10.34 10.08
C PHE A 50 6.52 11.14 10.71
N GLN A 51 6.22 11.84 11.80
CA GLN A 51 7.22 12.60 12.56
C GLN A 51 8.12 11.70 13.43
N THR A 52 7.87 10.39 13.46
CA THR A 52 8.57 9.42 14.32
C THR A 52 8.74 8.08 13.60
N LYS A 53 9.59 7.20 14.15
CA LYS A 53 9.80 5.83 13.66
C LYS A 53 8.46 5.10 13.54
N PHE A 54 8.19 4.54 12.37
CA PHE A 54 6.94 3.86 12.08
C PHE A 54 7.21 2.50 11.45
N ALA A 55 6.59 1.45 11.98
CA ALA A 55 6.60 0.11 11.39
C ALA A 55 5.17 -0.37 11.17
N MET A 56 4.87 -1.08 10.09
CA MET A 56 3.54 -1.66 9.88
C MET A 56 3.59 -2.92 9.03
N ASN A 57 2.54 -3.73 9.15
CA ASN A 57 2.26 -4.80 8.20
C ASN A 57 1.09 -4.39 7.32
N PHE A 58 1.20 -4.67 6.02
CA PHE A 58 0.11 -4.54 5.07
C PHE A 58 -0.02 -5.87 4.32
N THR A 59 -1.17 -6.51 4.45
CA THR A 59 -1.37 -7.87 3.95
C THR A 59 -2.81 -8.13 3.52
N SER A 60 -2.96 -9.18 2.72
CA SER A 60 -4.27 -9.73 2.35
C SER A 60 -4.95 -10.30 3.59
N SER A 61 -6.26 -10.08 3.71
CA SER A 61 -7.08 -10.74 4.74
C SER A 61 -7.39 -12.20 4.41
N SER A 62 -6.98 -12.69 3.23
CA SER A 62 -7.20 -14.06 2.78
C SER A 62 -6.30 -15.06 3.49
N THR A 63 -6.83 -16.25 3.79
CA THR A 63 -6.06 -17.39 4.31
C THR A 63 -5.55 -18.31 3.21
N THR A 64 -5.94 -18.09 1.95
CA THR A 64 -5.66 -18.98 0.81
C THR A 64 -4.63 -18.39 -0.17
N ASN A 65 -3.77 -17.48 0.30
CA ASN A 65 -2.76 -16.77 -0.50
C ASN A 65 -3.31 -15.90 -1.64
N GLU A 66 -4.58 -15.49 -1.58
CA GLU A 66 -5.13 -14.57 -2.59
C GLU A 66 -4.50 -13.19 -2.47
N MET A 67 -4.21 -12.57 -3.61
CA MET A 67 -3.46 -11.32 -3.68
C MET A 67 -4.36 -10.08 -3.67
N ILE A 68 -3.81 -9.01 -3.09
CA ILE A 68 -4.26 -7.63 -3.33
C ILE A 68 -3.63 -7.21 -4.65
N VAL A 69 -4.45 -7.01 -5.69
CA VAL A 69 -3.99 -6.63 -7.02
C VAL A 69 -4.15 -5.12 -7.19
N ILE A 70 -3.02 -4.42 -7.26
CA ILE A 70 -2.97 -3.00 -7.66
C ILE A 70 -2.81 -2.97 -9.17
N ASP A 71 -3.86 -2.52 -9.84
CA ASP A 71 -3.93 -2.44 -11.30
C ASP A 71 -3.84 -0.98 -11.72
N PHE A 72 -2.84 -0.68 -12.53
CA PHE A 72 -2.56 0.67 -13.02
C PHE A 72 -3.09 0.90 -14.44
N SER A 73 -3.88 -0.01 -15.00
CA SER A 73 -4.45 0.13 -16.35
C SER A 73 -5.45 1.27 -16.50
N ASP A 74 -5.96 1.83 -15.39
CA ASP A 74 -6.92 2.92 -15.37
C ASP A 74 -6.28 4.32 -15.29
N ASP A 75 -4.96 4.42 -15.17
CA ASP A 75 -4.24 5.69 -15.03
C ASP A 75 -2.80 5.57 -15.56
N GLU A 76 -2.56 6.05 -16.78
CA GLU A 76 -1.27 5.95 -17.47
C GLU A 76 -0.17 6.76 -16.77
N ASP A 77 -0.55 7.82 -16.06
CA ASP A 77 0.34 8.72 -15.32
C ASP A 77 0.33 8.42 -13.81
N ALA A 78 -0.18 7.25 -13.42
CA ALA A 78 -0.36 6.92 -12.03
C ALA A 78 0.96 7.07 -11.24
N PRO A 79 0.92 7.72 -10.07
CA PRO A 79 2.06 7.73 -9.19
C PRO A 79 2.35 6.31 -8.69
N PRO A 80 3.54 6.07 -8.12
CA PRO A 80 3.80 4.83 -7.40
C PRO A 80 2.70 4.52 -6.39
N PHE A 81 2.39 3.24 -6.21
CA PHE A 81 1.42 2.79 -5.22
C PHE A 81 1.74 3.35 -3.84
N LEU A 82 3.00 3.21 -3.43
CA LEU A 82 3.47 3.63 -2.12
C LEU A 82 4.78 4.41 -2.23
N THR A 83 4.81 5.57 -1.59
CA THR A 83 5.99 6.41 -1.44
C THR A 83 6.29 6.64 0.05
N LEU A 84 7.44 6.16 0.50
CA LEU A 84 7.97 6.41 1.84
C LEU A 84 8.91 7.61 1.78
N LEU A 85 8.39 8.80 2.07
CA LEU A 85 9.17 10.04 2.05
C LEU A 85 10.19 10.06 3.18
N PRO A 86 11.28 10.85 3.08
CA PRO A 86 12.26 10.97 4.16
C PRO A 86 11.62 11.43 5.48
N ALA A 87 12.01 10.81 6.60
CA ALA A 87 11.68 11.34 7.92
C ALA A 87 12.65 12.46 8.30
N ASN A 88 12.13 13.56 8.85
CA ASN A 88 12.92 14.73 9.28
C ASN A 88 13.99 14.38 10.33
N ASP A 89 13.81 13.30 11.09
CA ASP A 89 14.63 12.93 12.24
C ASP A 89 15.59 11.74 11.96
N LYS A 90 15.76 11.35 10.70
CA LYS A 90 16.51 10.15 10.27
C LYS A 90 15.97 8.82 10.83
N ARG A 91 14.76 8.80 11.40
CA ARG A 91 14.15 7.55 11.88
C ARG A 91 13.37 6.90 10.74
N GLY A 92 13.77 5.69 10.42
CA GLY A 92 13.26 4.97 9.27
C GLY A 92 11.80 4.55 9.37
N TYR A 93 11.17 4.41 8.21
CA TYR A 93 9.90 3.70 8.04
C TYR A 93 10.20 2.22 7.77
N THR A 94 9.38 1.31 8.28
CA THR A 94 9.41 -0.09 7.89
C THR A 94 8.02 -0.54 7.48
N VAL A 95 7.85 -0.87 6.20
CA VAL A 95 6.58 -1.42 5.71
C VAL A 95 6.80 -2.85 5.24
N ASN A 96 6.14 -3.79 5.91
CA ASN A 96 6.09 -5.18 5.49
C ASN A 96 4.86 -5.35 4.58
N MET A 97 5.09 -5.54 3.29
CA MET A 97 4.04 -5.80 2.30
C MET A 97 4.02 -7.28 1.96
N THR A 98 2.85 -7.91 2.08
CA THR A 98 2.69 -9.34 1.79
C THR A 98 1.45 -9.61 0.96
N HIS A 99 1.56 -10.55 0.01
CA HIS A 99 0.47 -10.94 -0.91
C HIS A 99 -0.03 -9.81 -1.81
N PHE A 100 0.90 -9.03 -2.37
CA PHE A 100 0.58 -7.99 -3.35
C PHE A 100 0.89 -8.45 -4.77
N LYS A 101 0.04 -8.06 -5.72
CA LYS A 101 0.35 -8.05 -7.13
C LYS A 101 0.32 -6.62 -7.63
N PHE A 102 1.36 -6.18 -8.32
CA PHE A 102 1.38 -4.91 -9.04
C PHE A 102 1.42 -5.18 -10.53
N THR A 103 0.48 -4.59 -11.28
CA THR A 103 0.34 -4.83 -12.71
C THR A 103 0.05 -3.58 -13.51
N ASN A 104 0.54 -3.53 -14.76
CA ASN A 104 0.32 -2.45 -15.72
C ASN A 104 0.93 -1.10 -15.30
N GLN A 105 1.93 -1.10 -14.40
CA GLN A 105 2.55 0.14 -13.93
C GLN A 105 3.67 0.62 -14.86
N ASN A 106 3.74 1.94 -15.07
CA ASN A 106 4.71 2.57 -15.97
C ASN A 106 5.80 3.42 -15.28
N THR A 107 5.57 3.90 -14.06
CA THR A 107 6.43 4.91 -13.40
C THR A 107 7.18 4.38 -12.16
N GLY A 108 6.95 3.12 -11.80
CA GLY A 108 7.47 2.48 -10.60
C GLY A 108 6.36 2.14 -9.59
N ASN A 109 6.48 0.98 -8.93
CA ASN A 109 5.42 0.48 -8.06
C ASN A 109 5.51 1.02 -6.64
N VAL A 110 6.71 1.00 -6.06
CA VAL A 110 6.94 1.34 -4.67
C VAL A 110 8.28 2.06 -4.55
N LEU A 111 8.28 3.22 -3.90
CA LEU A 111 9.47 4.05 -3.68
C LEU A 111 9.78 4.16 -2.18
N ALA A 112 11.03 3.90 -1.82
CA ALA A 112 11.55 4.12 -0.48
C ALA A 112 12.71 5.12 -0.51
N PHE A 113 12.55 6.24 0.20
CA PHE A 113 13.61 7.22 0.37
C PHE A 113 14.42 6.96 1.66
N GLN A 114 15.49 7.74 1.87
CA GLN A 114 16.51 7.51 2.89
C GLN A 114 15.96 7.05 4.25
N HIS A 115 16.63 6.03 4.82
CA HIS A 115 16.29 5.35 6.08
C HIS A 115 14.99 4.53 6.05
N SER A 116 14.26 4.47 4.94
CA SER A 116 13.10 3.59 4.80
C SER A 116 13.51 2.17 4.44
N VAL A 117 12.77 1.20 4.95
CA VAL A 117 12.92 -0.22 4.65
C VAL A 117 11.57 -0.74 4.16
N ILE A 118 11.60 -1.42 3.02
CA ILE A 118 10.42 -2.10 2.49
C ILE A 118 10.75 -3.58 2.42
N ILE A 119 9.92 -4.38 3.07
CA ILE A 119 10.05 -5.82 3.09
C ILE A 119 8.87 -6.38 2.30
N MET A 120 9.15 -7.02 1.17
CA MET A 120 8.13 -7.62 0.32
C MET A 120 8.22 -9.14 0.38
N LYS A 121 7.12 -9.82 0.71
CA LYS A 121 7.05 -11.28 0.71
C LYS A 121 5.82 -11.75 -0.04
N THR A 122 5.96 -12.78 -0.88
CA THR A 122 4.84 -13.29 -1.69
C THR A 122 4.22 -12.18 -2.55
N CYS A 123 5.07 -11.33 -3.13
CA CYS A 123 4.64 -10.26 -4.03
C CYS A 123 4.97 -10.61 -5.48
N LEU A 124 4.08 -10.24 -6.39
CA LEU A 124 4.21 -10.43 -7.83
C LEU A 124 4.25 -9.07 -8.54
N PHE A 125 5.18 -8.92 -9.48
CA PHE A 125 5.26 -7.78 -10.39
C PHE A 125 5.10 -8.33 -11.81
N GLU A 126 4.02 -7.97 -12.49
CA GLU A 126 3.69 -8.52 -13.80
C GLU A 126 3.26 -7.40 -14.74
N LYS A 127 3.63 -7.45 -16.02
CA LYS A 127 3.21 -6.44 -17.04
C LYS A 127 3.48 -5.00 -16.63
N ASN A 128 4.54 -4.78 -15.84
CA ASN A 128 4.99 -3.44 -15.52
C ASN A 128 6.04 -3.05 -16.56
N SER A 129 5.93 -1.84 -17.10
CA SER A 129 6.94 -1.31 -18.01
C SER A 129 8.21 -1.05 -17.21
N VAL A 130 9.33 -1.52 -17.72
CA VAL A 130 10.65 -1.14 -17.23
C VAL A 130 10.96 0.19 -17.91
N LEU A 131 11.15 1.25 -17.14
CA LEU A 131 11.74 2.50 -17.67
C LEU A 131 13.01 2.19 -18.46
#